data_AF-A0A2M8PKP0-F1
#
_entry.id   AF-A0A2M8PKP0-F1
#
_cell.length_a   1.000
_cell.length_b   1.000
_cell.length_c   1.000
_cell.angle_alpha   90.00
_cell.angle_beta   90.00
_cell.angle_gamma   90.00
#
_symmetry.space_group_name_H-M   'P 1'
#
loop_
_entity.id
_entity.type
_entity.pdbx_description
1 polymer ?
#
loop_
_entity_poly.entity_id
_entity_poly.type
_entity_poly.pdbx_seq_one_letter_code
_entity_poly.pdbx_strand_id
1 'polypeptide(L)'
;FLIFALRQNWLPRFGDLPISGTQVYQETLRVLDRIGDGVLFLQHGWIRYYLVSMLIVLGIIGLSGTLTDLLHTEALLVEEGFQFTDTTILELMLLFIIVGCAIWSVLTRRHLIAALALGLMGYGVAALFIVEQAPDVALVQFMVETLSTVLVII
;
A
#
# COMPACT_ATOMS: atom_id res chain seq x y z
N PHE A 1 -38.22 26.13 41.43
CA PHE A 1 -39.70 25.96 41.30
C PHE A 1 -40.33 26.85 40.23
N LEU A 2 -39.94 28.13 40.05
CA LEU A 2 -40.51 29.03 39.03
C LEU A 2 -40.33 28.57 37.56
N ILE A 3 -39.19 27.96 37.22
CA ILE A 3 -38.90 27.47 35.85
C ILE A 3 -39.87 26.35 35.43
N PHE A 4 -40.35 25.53 36.36
CA PHE A 4 -41.25 24.41 36.08
C PHE A 4 -42.70 24.88 35.84
N ALA A 5 -43.10 26.02 36.44
CA ALA A 5 -44.41 26.62 36.20
C ALA A 5 -44.49 27.29 34.82
N LEU A 6 -43.41 27.95 34.38
CA LEU A 6 -43.31 28.53 33.04
C LEU A 6 -43.34 27.46 31.93
N ARG A 7 -42.83 26.24 32.18
CA ARG A 7 -42.86 25.12 31.21
C ARG A 7 -44.26 24.83 30.66
N GLN A 8 -45.29 24.92 31.49
CA GLN A 8 -46.65 24.48 31.15
C GLN A 8 -47.36 25.41 30.15
N ASN A 9 -46.94 26.68 30.08
CA ASN A 9 -47.53 27.69 29.20
C ASN A 9 -46.85 27.78 27.81
N TRP A 10 -45.60 27.31 27.71
CA TRP A 10 -44.81 27.38 26.46
C TRP A 10 -44.84 26.09 25.63
N LEU A 11 -45.05 24.93 26.26
CA LEU A 11 -45.12 23.64 25.55
C LEU A 11 -46.23 23.51 24.49
N PRO A 12 -47.46 24.03 24.70
CA PRO A 12 -48.53 23.88 23.70
C PRO A 12 -48.23 24.65 22.41
N ARG A 13 -47.41 25.71 22.50
CA ARG A 13 -47.07 26.58 21.36
C ARG A 13 -46.02 25.98 20.42
N PHE A 14 -45.28 24.97 20.90
CA PHE A 14 -44.27 24.23 20.13
C PHE A 14 -44.69 22.78 19.83
N GLY A 15 -45.88 22.36 20.27
CA GLY A 15 -46.40 21.00 20.09
C GLY A 15 -46.85 20.68 18.65
N ASP A 16 -47.24 21.70 17.88
CA ASP A 16 -47.85 21.55 16.54
C ASP A 16 -46.91 21.97 15.39
N LEU A 17 -45.60 21.75 15.54
CA LEU A 17 -44.68 21.86 14.42
C LEU A 17 -44.70 20.52 13.64
N PRO A 18 -44.84 20.55 12.29
CA PRO A 18 -44.96 19.33 11.48
C PRO A 18 -43.74 18.41 11.57
N ILE A 19 -42.63 18.91 12.11
CA ILE A 19 -41.40 18.17 12.36
C ILE A 19 -41.04 18.35 13.84
N SER A 20 -41.19 17.28 14.63
CA SER A 20 -40.82 17.29 16.04
C SER A 20 -39.29 17.23 16.18
N GLY A 21 -38.70 18.04 17.08
CA GLY A 21 -37.24 17.99 17.35
C GLY A 21 -36.76 16.60 17.75
N THR A 22 -37.62 15.79 18.36
CA THR A 22 -37.35 14.38 18.70
C THR A 22 -37.23 13.50 17.46
N GLN A 23 -38.05 13.74 16.42
CA GLN A 23 -37.96 13.00 15.15
C GLN A 23 -36.64 13.34 14.45
N VAL A 24 -36.26 14.62 14.38
CA VAL A 24 -34.98 15.04 13.80
C VAL A 24 -33.79 14.38 14.52
N TYR A 25 -33.81 14.36 15.85
CA TYR A 25 -32.78 13.70 16.66
C TYR A 25 -32.68 12.20 16.38
N GLN A 26 -33.82 11.50 16.34
CA GLN A 26 -33.85 10.05 16.09
C GLN A 26 -33.43 9.69 14.66
N GLU A 27 -33.82 10.48 13.66
CA GLU A 27 -33.36 10.28 12.28
C GLU A 27 -31.85 10.52 12.17
N THR A 28 -31.31 11.50 12.89
CA THR A 28 -29.87 11.80 12.90
C THR A 28 -29.06 10.64 13.48
N LEU A 29 -29.51 10.09 14.61
CA LEU A 29 -28.89 8.90 15.21
C LEU A 29 -28.97 7.68 14.27
N ARG A 30 -30.12 7.48 13.62
CA ARG A 30 -30.28 6.38 12.65
C ARG A 30 -29.35 6.50 11.43
N VAL A 31 -29.10 7.72 10.96
CA VAL A 31 -28.12 7.97 9.89
C VAL A 31 -26.70 7.70 10.39
N LEU A 32 -26.38 8.14 11.61
CA LEU A 32 -25.07 7.93 12.22
C LEU A 32 -24.76 6.43 12.39
N ASP A 33 -25.71 5.65 12.89
CA ASP A 33 -25.56 4.19 13.05
C ASP A 33 -25.39 3.50 11.69
N ARG A 34 -26.16 3.91 10.67
CA ARG A 34 -26.04 3.35 9.31
C ARG A 34 -24.67 3.63 8.67
N ILE A 35 -24.12 4.82 8.91
CA ILE A 35 -22.76 5.16 8.47
C ILE A 35 -21.75 4.29 9.24
N GLY A 36 -21.95 4.13 10.54
CA GLY A 36 -21.15 3.24 11.39
C GLY A 36 -21.09 1.83 10.82
N ASP A 37 -22.23 1.21 10.58
CA ASP A 37 -22.33 -0.13 9.97
C ASP A 37 -21.67 -0.20 8.59
N GLY A 38 -21.80 0.87 7.79
CA GLY A 38 -21.12 1.00 6.50
C GLY A 38 -19.59 1.06 6.61
N VAL A 39 -19.05 1.67 7.67
CA VAL A 39 -17.59 1.70 7.92
C VAL A 39 -17.09 0.33 8.39
N LEU A 40 -17.88 -0.41 9.17
CA LEU A 40 -17.53 -1.80 9.55
C LEU A 40 -17.40 -2.71 8.33
N PHE A 41 -18.08 -2.42 7.22
CA PHE A 41 -17.87 -3.14 5.96
C PHE A 41 -16.42 -3.04 5.44
N LEU A 42 -15.66 -1.99 5.75
CA LEU A 42 -14.23 -1.94 5.40
C LEU A 42 -13.36 -2.84 6.29
N GLN A 43 -13.87 -3.28 7.45
CA GLN A 43 -13.13 -4.07 8.44
C GLN A 43 -13.35 -5.57 8.25
N HIS A 44 -13.08 -6.09 7.04
CA HIS A 44 -13.27 -7.51 6.71
C HIS A 44 -12.38 -8.47 7.52
N GLY A 45 -11.38 -7.98 8.27
CA GLY A 45 -10.51 -8.78 9.14
C GLY A 45 -9.52 -9.70 8.41
N TRP A 46 -9.55 -9.74 7.07
CA TRP A 46 -8.67 -10.58 6.26
C TRP A 46 -7.60 -9.71 5.59
N ILE A 47 -6.33 -9.95 5.92
CA ILE A 47 -5.18 -9.17 5.43
C ILE A 47 -5.15 -9.01 3.91
N ARG A 48 -5.63 -10.02 3.17
CA ARG A 48 -5.66 -10.03 1.71
C ARG A 48 -6.47 -8.88 1.12
N TYR A 49 -7.61 -8.52 1.72
CA TYR A 49 -8.43 -7.41 1.22
C TYR A 49 -7.73 -6.06 1.43
N TYR A 50 -7.05 -5.88 2.56
CA TYR A 50 -6.25 -4.67 2.82
C TYR A 50 -5.06 -4.55 1.87
N LEU A 51 -4.38 -5.65 1.56
CA LEU A 51 -3.28 -5.65 0.59
C LEU A 51 -3.76 -5.28 -0.82
N VAL A 52 -4.88 -5.87 -1.26
CA VAL A 52 -5.44 -5.56 -2.58
C VAL A 52 -5.90 -4.10 -2.65
N SER A 53 -6.57 -3.58 -1.62
CA SER A 53 -7.00 -2.17 -1.63
C SER A 53 -5.81 -1.21 -1.61
N MET A 54 -4.75 -1.50 -0.83
CA MET A 54 -3.53 -0.70 -0.81
C MET A 54 -2.82 -0.72 -2.17
N LEU A 55 -2.70 -1.88 -2.80
CA LEU A 55 -2.11 -2.00 -4.14
C LEU A 55 -2.94 -1.27 -5.21
N ILE A 56 -4.27 -1.34 -5.14
CA ILE A 56 -5.15 -0.59 -6.06
C ILE A 56 -4.94 0.92 -5.89
N VAL A 57 -4.95 1.43 -4.66
CA VAL A 57 -4.75 2.86 -4.40
C VAL A 57 -3.37 3.31 -4.86
N LEU A 58 -2.31 2.55 -4.54
CA LEU A 58 -0.96 2.83 -5.00
C LEU A 58 -0.87 2.82 -6.53
N GLY A 59 -1.54 1.87 -7.19
CA GLY A 59 -1.62 1.79 -8.64
C GLY A 59 -2.32 2.99 -9.27
N ILE A 60 -3.43 3.46 -8.68
CA ILE A 60 -4.15 4.66 -9.14
C ILE A 60 -3.27 5.91 -9.00
N ILE A 61 -2.60 6.08 -7.85
CA ILE A 61 -1.71 7.22 -7.60
C ILE A 61 -0.52 7.20 -8.58
N GLY A 62 0.14 6.04 -8.73
CA GLY A 62 1.26 5.88 -9.66
C GLY A 62 0.86 6.18 -11.10
N LEU A 63 -0.28 5.64 -11.55
CA LEU A 63 -0.79 5.89 -12.89
C LEU A 63 -1.15 7.38 -13.09
N SER A 64 -1.76 8.02 -12.09
CA SER A 64 -2.10 9.44 -12.15
C SER A 64 -0.86 10.32 -12.37
N GLY A 65 0.26 10.04 -11.70
CA GLY A 65 1.50 10.79 -11.86
C GLY A 65 2.07 10.66 -13.28
N THR A 66 2.05 9.44 -13.84
CA THR A 66 2.52 9.22 -15.22
C THR A 66 1.62 9.90 -16.26
N LEU A 67 0.30 9.94 -16.04
CA LEU A 67 -0.64 10.60 -16.96
C LEU A 67 -0.44 12.11 -16.96
N THR A 68 -0.15 12.73 -15.81
CA THR A 68 0.15 14.17 -15.75
C THR A 68 1.45 14.51 -16.46
N ASP A 69 2.48 13.67 -16.32
CA ASP A 69 3.77 13.86 -17.01
C ASP A 69 3.65 13.75 -18.54
N LEU A 70 2.84 12.80 -19.01
CA LEU A 70 2.54 12.62 -20.44
C LEU A 70 1.75 13.79 -21.04
N LEU A 71 0.87 14.41 -20.27
CA LEU A 71 0.08 15.57 -20.72
C LEU A 71 0.89 16.86 -20.76
N HIS A 72 1.92 17.01 -19.93
CA HIS A 72 2.76 18.19 -19.89
C HIS A 72 3.91 18.18 -20.92
N THR A 73 4.11 17.09 -21.68
CA THR A 73 5.12 16.98 -22.77
C THR A 73 6.56 17.33 -22.33
N GLU A 74 6.85 17.38 -21.03
CA GLU A 74 8.20 17.64 -20.50
C GLU A 74 8.91 16.35 -20.03
N ALA A 75 8.21 15.20 -20.03
CA ALA A 75 8.64 14.04 -19.24
C ALA A 75 9.32 12.89 -20.01
N LEU A 76 9.42 12.96 -21.33
CA LEU A 76 10.01 11.88 -22.16
C LEU A 76 11.08 12.39 -23.12
N LEU A 77 11.75 13.49 -22.76
CA LEU A 77 13.08 13.75 -23.29
C LEU A 77 14.06 12.89 -22.47
N VAL A 78 14.12 11.60 -22.80
CA VAL A 78 15.30 10.80 -22.49
C VAL A 78 16.45 11.54 -23.16
N GLU A 79 17.31 12.19 -22.37
CA GLU A 79 18.62 12.64 -22.87
C GLU A 79 19.38 11.36 -23.23
N GLU A 80 19.20 10.93 -24.49
CA GLU A 80 19.75 9.73 -25.10
C GLU A 80 21.28 9.87 -25.17
N GLY A 81 21.91 9.45 -24.09
CA GLY A 81 23.34 9.22 -24.00
C GLY A 81 23.60 7.90 -23.29
N PHE A 82 23.05 6.79 -23.80
CA PHE A 82 23.43 5.45 -23.32
C PHE A 82 24.91 5.19 -23.64
N GLN A 83 25.78 5.58 -22.72
CA GLN A 83 27.19 5.25 -22.77
C GLN A 83 27.37 3.86 -22.17
N PHE A 84 27.44 2.85 -23.04
CA PHE A 84 27.78 1.50 -22.65
C PHE A 84 29.21 1.48 -22.10
N THR A 85 29.34 1.42 -20.79
CA THR A 85 30.60 1.13 -20.11
C THR A 85 30.64 -0.37 -19.81
N ASP A 86 31.83 -0.97 -19.65
CA ASP A 86 31.96 -2.39 -19.31
C ASP A 86 31.20 -2.77 -18.03
N THR A 87 31.02 -1.83 -17.09
CA THR A 87 30.22 -1.99 -15.87
C THR A 87 28.72 -2.16 -16.16
N THR A 88 28.20 -1.45 -17.17
CA THR A 88 26.79 -1.50 -17.58
C THR A 88 26.37 -2.89 -18.05
N ILE A 89 27.27 -3.62 -18.71
CA ILE A 89 26.99 -4.99 -19.16
C ILE A 89 26.85 -5.92 -17.95
N LEU A 90 27.75 -5.80 -16.97
CA LEU A 90 27.69 -6.58 -15.73
C LEU A 90 26.40 -6.30 -14.95
N GLU A 91 26.04 -5.02 -14.79
CA GLU A 91 24.79 -4.58 -14.14
C GLU A 91 23.55 -5.18 -14.82
N LEU A 92 23.50 -5.13 -16.16
CA LEU A 92 22.37 -5.65 -16.92
C LEU A 92 22.25 -7.18 -16.80
N MET A 93 23.37 -7.90 -16.86
CA MET A 93 23.36 -9.36 -16.64
C MET A 93 22.88 -9.70 -15.23
N LEU A 94 23.33 -8.96 -14.23
CA LEU A 94 22.95 -9.17 -12.84
C LEU A 94 21.47 -8.87 -12.62
N LEU A 95 20.97 -7.77 -13.18
CA LEU A 95 19.55 -7.42 -13.20
C LEU A 95 18.71 -8.54 -13.83
N PHE A 96 19.15 -9.09 -14.96
CA PHE A 96 18.46 -10.19 -15.63
C PHE A 96 18.37 -11.44 -14.74
N ILE A 97 19.46 -11.77 -14.04
CA ILE A 97 19.48 -12.90 -13.08
C ILE A 97 18.53 -12.63 -11.91
N ILE A 98 18.56 -11.43 -11.33
CA ILE A 98 17.69 -11.03 -10.21
C ILE A 98 16.21 -11.14 -10.60
N VAL A 99 15.83 -10.55 -11.74
CA VAL A 99 14.45 -10.59 -12.24
C VAL A 99 14.05 -12.02 -12.57
N GLY A 100 14.93 -12.80 -13.20
CA GLY A 100 14.71 -14.22 -13.47
C GLY A 100 14.44 -15.03 -12.20
N CYS A 101 15.24 -14.82 -11.14
CA CYS A 101 15.05 -15.47 -9.84
C CYS A 101 13.76 -15.04 -9.15
N ALA A 102 13.41 -13.74 -9.19
CA ALA A 102 12.18 -13.21 -8.62
C ALA A 102 10.94 -13.83 -9.27
N ILE A 103 10.91 -13.87 -10.60
CA ILE A 103 9.86 -14.52 -11.39
C ILE A 103 9.80 -16.00 -11.03
N TRP A 104 10.93 -16.70 -11.03
CA TRP A 104 11.00 -18.12 -10.69
C TRP A 104 10.49 -18.42 -9.28
N SER A 105 10.80 -17.56 -8.31
CA SER A 105 10.33 -17.69 -6.92
C SER A 105 8.80 -17.65 -6.84
N VAL A 106 8.15 -16.72 -7.55
CA VAL A 106 6.69 -16.58 -7.57
C VAL A 106 6.00 -17.73 -8.30
N LEU A 107 6.56 -18.20 -9.41
CA LEU A 107 5.98 -19.29 -10.21
C LEU A 107 6.15 -20.68 -9.57
N THR A 108 7.16 -20.84 -8.71
CA THR A 108 7.49 -22.14 -8.13
C THR A 108 6.52 -22.53 -7.02
N ARG A 109 5.90 -23.71 -7.16
CA ARG A 109 4.97 -24.25 -6.15
C ARG A 109 5.65 -24.91 -4.95
N ARG A 110 6.92 -25.26 -5.07
CA ARG A 110 7.70 -25.92 -4.01
C ARG A 110 8.33 -24.88 -3.10
N HIS A 111 7.86 -24.80 -1.85
CA HIS A 111 8.31 -23.80 -0.87
C HIS A 111 9.83 -23.70 -0.72
N LEU A 112 10.54 -24.83 -0.64
CA LEU A 112 12.01 -24.84 -0.55
C LEU A 112 12.70 -24.25 -1.80
N ILE A 113 12.20 -24.54 -2.99
CA ILE A 113 12.78 -24.03 -4.23
C ILE A 113 12.47 -22.53 -4.40
N ALA A 114 11.27 -22.10 -4.00
CA ALA A 114 10.90 -20.69 -3.98
C ALA A 114 11.77 -19.90 -2.99
N ALA A 115 12.06 -20.46 -1.81
CA ALA A 115 12.96 -19.88 -0.82
C ALA A 115 14.40 -19.79 -1.33
N LEU A 116 14.92 -20.85 -1.97
CA LEU A 116 16.26 -20.82 -2.58
C LEU A 116 16.35 -19.80 -3.73
N ALA A 117 15.32 -19.68 -4.56
CA ALA A 117 15.27 -18.68 -5.62
C ALA A 117 15.22 -17.24 -5.05
N LEU A 118 14.52 -17.04 -3.93
CA LEU A 118 14.49 -15.77 -3.21
C LEU A 118 15.88 -15.44 -2.63
N GLY A 119 16.57 -16.42 -2.06
CA GLY A 119 17.94 -16.25 -1.57
C GLY A 119 18.92 -15.90 -2.69
N LEU A 120 18.80 -16.57 -3.84
CA LEU A 120 19.63 -16.28 -5.02
C LEU A 120 19.37 -14.86 -5.56
N MET A 121 18.12 -14.41 -5.55
CA MET A 121 17.74 -13.03 -5.87
C MET A 121 18.42 -12.04 -4.91
N GLY A 122 18.38 -12.30 -3.60
CA GLY A 122 18.97 -11.44 -2.57
C GLY A 122 20.49 -11.34 -2.66
N TYR A 123 21.20 -12.44 -2.95
CA TYR A 123 22.63 -12.41 -3.25
C TYR A 123 22.95 -11.67 -4.55
N GLY A 124 22.07 -11.76 -5.57
CA GLY A 124 22.16 -10.94 -6.77
C GLY A 124 22.08 -9.44 -6.47
N VAL A 125 21.14 -9.03 -5.60
CA VAL A 125 21.03 -7.63 -5.14
C VAL A 125 22.26 -7.19 -4.35
N ALA A 126 22.82 -8.06 -3.49
CA ALA A 126 24.06 -7.75 -2.76
C ALA A 126 25.25 -7.55 -3.72
N ALA A 127 25.35 -8.38 -4.77
CA ALA A 127 26.35 -8.20 -5.81
C ALA A 127 26.13 -6.89 -6.60
N LEU A 128 24.88 -6.46 -6.81
CA LEU A 128 24.57 -5.19 -7.48
C LEU A 128 25.09 -4.01 -6.66
N PHE A 129 24.92 -4.03 -5.34
CA PHE A 129 25.50 -3.00 -4.46
C PHE A 129 27.03 -2.96 -4.49
N ILE A 130 27.71 -4.08 -4.70
CA ILE A 130 29.17 -4.07 -4.89
C ILE A 130 29.54 -3.33 -6.17
N VAL A 131 28.80 -3.57 -7.26
CA VAL A 131 29.04 -2.91 -8.55
C VAL A 131 28.79 -1.41 -8.47
N GLU A 132 27.73 -1.00 -7.76
CA GLU A 132 27.39 0.40 -7.46
C GLU A 132 28.28 1.05 -6.39
N GLN A 133 29.41 0.42 -6.02
CA GLN A 133 30.38 0.95 -5.06
C GLN A 133 29.78 1.24 -3.66
N ALA A 134 28.75 0.49 -3.27
CA ALA A 134 28.10 0.56 -1.96
C ALA A 134 28.41 -0.70 -1.11
N PRO A 135 29.69 -0.93 -0.71
CA PRO A 135 30.12 -2.17 -0.06
C PRO A 135 29.51 -2.36 1.33
N ASP A 136 29.24 -1.28 2.07
CA ASP A 136 28.66 -1.37 3.42
C ASP A 136 27.23 -1.91 3.37
N VAL A 137 26.43 -1.44 2.40
CA VAL A 137 25.06 -1.93 2.17
C VAL A 137 25.09 -3.37 1.67
N ALA A 138 26.06 -3.71 0.80
CA ALA A 138 26.23 -5.07 0.30
C ALA A 138 26.52 -6.07 1.43
N LEU A 139 27.44 -5.74 2.34
CA LEU A 139 27.78 -6.60 3.49
C LEU A 139 26.56 -6.85 4.39
N VAL A 140 25.78 -5.81 4.68
CA VAL A 140 24.53 -5.96 5.45
C VAL A 140 23.52 -6.83 4.69
N GLN A 141 23.37 -6.66 3.38
CA GLN A 141 22.49 -7.49 2.56
C GLN A 141 22.92 -8.97 2.60
N PHE A 142 24.21 -9.28 2.50
CA PHE A 142 24.72 -10.65 2.66
C PHE A 142 24.36 -11.24 4.04
N MET A 143 24.56 -10.47 5.12
CA MET A 143 24.23 -10.93 6.47
C MET A 143 22.73 -11.17 6.61
N VAL A 144 21.88 -10.23 6.19
CA VAL A 144 20.43 -10.36 6.27
C VAL A 144 19.93 -11.53 5.43
N GLU A 145 20.48 -11.74 4.23
CA GLU A 145 20.08 -12.84 3.35
C GLU A 145 20.45 -14.21 3.93
N THR A 146 21.62 -14.33 4.57
CA THR A 146 21.98 -15.57 5.27
C THR A 146 21.05 -15.85 6.45
N LEU A 147 20.70 -14.81 7.24
CA LEU A 147 19.80 -14.95 8.39
C LEU A 147 18.37 -15.28 7.95
N SER A 148 17.85 -14.63 6.91
CA SER A 148 16.51 -14.90 6.35
C SER A 148 16.45 -16.31 5.78
N THR A 149 17.46 -16.75 5.02
CA THR A 149 17.53 -18.08 4.43
C THR A 149 17.54 -19.15 5.51
N VAL A 150 18.33 -18.97 6.58
CA VAL A 150 18.34 -19.88 7.73
C VAL A 150 16.97 -19.91 8.42
N LEU A 151 16.34 -18.76 8.64
CA LEU A 151 15.02 -18.67 9.29
C LEU A 151 13.90 -19.31 8.48
N VAL A 152 13.94 -19.23 7.15
CA VAL A 152 12.91 -19.83 6.26
C VAL A 152 13.07 -21.35 6.15
N ILE A 153 14.29 -21.86 6.30
CA ILE A 153 14.59 -23.29 6.19
C ILE A 153 14.34 -24.04 7.51
N ILE A 154 14.61 -23.40 8.65
CA ILE A 154 14.31 -23.94 9.99
C ILE A 154 12.81 -24.00 10.22
#